data_AF-A0A0A2X5Z6-F1
#
_entry.id   AF-A0A0A2X5Z6-F1
#
_cell.length_a   1.000
_cell.length_b   1.000
_cell.length_c   1.000
_cell.angle_alpha   90.00
_cell.angle_beta   90.00
_cell.angle_gamma   90.00
#
_symmetry.space_group_name_H-M   'P 1'
#
loop_
_entity.id
_entity.type
_entity.pdbx_description
1 polymer ?
#
loop_
_entity_poly.entity_id
_entity_poly.type
_entity_poly.pdbx_seq_one_letter_code
_entity_poly.pdbx_strand_id
1 'polypeptide(L)' 'MLWWSGVCFFLLSLSNIALVIEDAMMPGVALWPLRHGLSLAAISALVYGLIFEER' A
#
# COMPACT_ATOMS: atom_id res chain seq x y z
N MET A 1 -12.66 -3.17 12.80
CA MET A 1 -11.99 -3.46 11.51
C MET A 1 -11.92 -2.24 10.58
N LEU A 2 -12.80 -1.23 10.75
CA LEU A 2 -12.93 -0.10 9.80
C LEU A 2 -11.64 0.75 9.70
N TRP A 3 -10.98 0.99 10.83
CA TRP A 3 -9.75 1.78 10.90
C TRP A 3 -8.60 1.10 10.15
N TRP A 4 -8.32 -0.17 10.46
CA TRP A 4 -7.23 -0.93 9.83
C TRP A 4 -7.47 -1.21 8.35
N SER A 5 -8.71 -1.48 7.95
CA SER A 5 -9.08 -1.57 6.53
C SER A 5 -8.85 -0.23 5.81
N GLY A 6 -9.16 0.90 6.45
CA GLY A 6 -8.89 2.24 5.91
C GLY A 6 -7.40 2.50 5.69
N VAL A 7 -6.56 2.12 6.65
CA VAL A 7 -5.09 2.23 6.53
C VAL A 7 -4.58 1.35 5.38
N CYS A 8 -5.05 0.10 5.26
CA CYS A 8 -4.69 -0.78 4.15
C CYS A 8 -5.05 -0.17 2.78
N PHE A 9 -6.28 0.33 2.63
CA PHE A 9 -6.70 1.00 1.39
C PHE A 9 -5.92 2.28 1.09
N PHE A 10 -5.55 3.04 2.12
CA PHE A 10 -4.72 4.23 1.97
C PHE A 10 -3.33 3.87 1.42
N LEU A 11 -2.67 2.84 1.97
CA LEU A 11 -1.37 2.39 1.48
C LEU A 11 -1.45 1.82 0.06
N LEU A 12 -2.52 1.07 -0.28
CA LEU A 12 -2.74 0.58 -1.64
C LEU A 12 -2.99 1.73 -2.63
N SER A 13 -3.72 2.77 -2.21
CA SER A 13 -3.94 3.97 -3.03
C SER A 13 -2.62 4.69 -3.30
N LEU A 14 -1.77 4.83 -2.28
CA LEU A 14 -0.47 5.48 -2.38
C LEU A 14 0.50 4.66 -3.28
N SER A 15 0.38 3.33 -3.29
CA SER A 15 1.07 2.46 -4.24
C SER A 15 0.61 2.65 -5.69
N ASN A 16 -0.67 2.93 -5.91
CA ASN A 16 -1.21 3.22 -7.25
C ASN A 16 -0.83 4.63 -7.71
N ILE A 17 -0.79 5.62 -6.81
CA ILE A 17 -0.28 6.96 -7.13
C ILE A 17 1.19 6.89 -7.56
N ALA A 18 2.00 6.09 -6.86
CA ALA A 18 3.39 5.86 -7.26
C ALA A 18 3.50 5.22 -8.65
N LEU A 19 2.62 4.26 -8.99
CA LEU A 19 2.53 3.69 -10.33
C LEU A 19 2.20 4.76 -11.38
N VAL A 20 1.18 5.59 -11.12
CA VAL A 20 0.75 6.63 -12.07
C VAL A 20 1.86 7.67 -12.28
N ILE A 21 2.59 8.04 -11.23
CA ILE A 21 3.73 8.96 -11.34
C ILE A 21 4.87 8.33 -12.15
N GLU A 22 5.17 7.05 -11.91
CA GLU A 22 6.18 6.31 -12.67
C GLU A 22 5.83 6.24 -14.15
N ASP A 23 4.59 5.85 -14.47
CA ASP A 23 4.09 5.71 -15.83
C ASP A 23 3.95 7.05 -16.56
N ALA A 24 3.42 8.08 -15.89
CA ALA A 24 3.10 9.36 -16.52
C ALA A 24 4.27 10.36 -16.56
N MET A 25 5.18 10.36 -15.58
CA MET A 25 6.29 11.34 -15.52
C MET A 25 7.66 10.77 -15.86
N MET A 26 7.93 9.48 -15.62
CA MET A 26 9.27 8.88 -15.81
C MET A 26 9.18 7.45 -16.37
N PRO A 27 8.75 7.27 -17.63
CA PRO A 27 8.79 5.97 -18.28
C PRO A 27 10.25 5.49 -18.38
N GLY A 28 10.66 4.60 -17.47
CA GLY A 28 12.00 3.99 -17.44
C GLY A 28 12.67 3.90 -16.07
N VAL A 29 12.19 4.62 -15.04
CA VAL A 29 12.70 4.49 -13.67
C VAL A 29 11.81 3.55 -12.90
N ALA A 30 12.17 2.27 -12.84
CA ALA A 30 11.37 1.26 -12.14
C ALA A 30 11.37 1.52 -10.62
N LEU A 31 10.31 2.15 -10.11
CA LEU A 31 10.02 2.34 -8.68
C LEU A 31 9.34 1.08 -8.09
N TRP A 32 9.68 -0.06 -8.66
CA TRP A 32 9.23 -1.40 -8.30
C TRP A 32 9.40 -1.73 -6.80
N PRO A 33 10.53 -1.38 -6.12
CA PRO A 33 10.65 -1.66 -4.69
C PRO A 33 9.70 -0.82 -3.84
N LEU A 34 9.37 0.42 -4.27
CA LEU A 34 8.46 1.29 -3.55
C LEU A 34 7.03 0.73 -3.61
N ARG A 35 6.58 0.32 -4.81
CA ARG A 35 5.26 -0.31 -5.00
C ARG A 35 5.10 -1.59 -4.21
N HIS A 36 6.09 -2.48 -4.27
CA HIS A 36 6.04 -3.72 -3.50
C HIS A 36 6.11 -3.47 -2.00
N GLY A 37 6.96 -2.52 -1.56
CA GLY A 37 7.04 -2.11 -0.16
C GLY A 37 5.71 -1.60 0.37
N LEU A 38 5.01 -0.76 -0.39
CA LEU A 38 3.69 -0.26 0.01
C LEU A 38 2.60 -1.34 0.01
N SER A 39 2.60 -2.24 -0.98
CA SER A 39 1.65 -3.37 -1.00
C SER A 39 1.88 -4.32 0.18
N LEU A 40 3.15 -4.60 0.51
CA LEU A 40 3.52 -5.44 1.64
C LEU A 40 3.14 -4.77 2.98
N ALA A 41 3.36 -3.46 3.08
CA ALA A 41 2.96 -2.67 4.23
C ALA A 41 1.43 -2.57 4.39
N ALA A 42 0.67 -2.52 3.28
CA ALA A 42 -0.78 -2.53 3.32
C ALA A 42 -1.32 -3.86 3.87
N ILE A 43 -0.79 -4.98 3.36
CA ILE A 43 -1.20 -6.32 3.80
C ILE A 43 -0.78 -6.57 5.24
N SER A 44 0.44 -6.17 5.65
CA SER A 44 0.89 -6.34 7.02
C SER A 44 0.07 -5.49 8.00
N ALA A 45 -0.32 -4.26 7.64
CA ALA A 45 -1.23 -3.44 8.43
C ALA A 45 -2.62 -4.08 8.55
N LEU A 46 -3.14 -4.68 7.47
CA LEU A 46 -4.41 -5.40 7.51
C LEU A 46 -4.36 -6.63 8.41
N VAL A 47 -3.29 -7.43 8.31
CA VAL A 47 -3.09 -8.63 9.15
C VAL A 47 -2.90 -8.24 10.62
N TYR A 48 -2.15 -7.17 10.89
CA TYR A 48 -2.00 -6.64 12.24
C TYR A 48 -3.35 -6.20 12.81
N GLY A 49 -4.13 -5.45 12.02
CA GLY A 49 -5.48 -5.03 12.39
C GLY A 49 -6.41 -6.19 12.68
N LEU A 50 -6.33 -7.26 11.87
CA LEU A 50 -7.12 -8.48 12.07
C LEU A 50 -6.80 -9.14 13.42
N ILE A 51 -5.52 -9.31 13.74
CA ILE A 51 -5.05 -9.95 14.97
C ILE A 51 -5.38 -9.11 16.21
N PHE A 52 -5.21 -7.78 16.12
CA PHE A 52 -5.36 -6.90 17.28
C PHE A 52 -6.81 -6.56 17.60
N GLU A 53 -7.68 -6.53 16.59
CA GLU A 53 -9.09 -6.16 16.78
C GLU A 53 -10.00 -7.37 17.11
N GLU A 54 -9.50 -8.59 16.94
CA GLU A 54 -10.11 -9.80 17.51
C GLU A 54 -9.86 -9.98 19.02
N ARG A 55 -9.01 -9.15 19.64
CA ARG A 55 -8.69 -9.19 21.07
C ARG A 55 -9.35 -8.04 21.83
#